data_AF-A0A7X3VBY8-F1
#
_entry.id   AF-A0A7X3VBY8-F1
#
_cell.length_a   1.000
_cell.length_b   1.000
_cell.length_c   1.000
_cell.angle_alpha   90.00
_cell.angle_beta   90.00
_cell.angle_gamma   90.00
#
_symmetry.space_group_name_H-M   'P 1'
#
loop_
_entity.id
_entity.type
_entity.pdbx_description
1 polymer ?
#
loop_
_entity_poly.entity_id
_entity_poly.type
_entity_poly.pdbx_seq_one_letter_code
_entity_poly.pdbx_strand_id
1 'polypeptide(L)'
;MLIPIAVLSEITTYVHDANQSLEDAEDRVSQFPTQRGIATDILRDISERAEGFLDAVGRLPMPLTREPLVEQVVSELTRTREDISNFKTATEALDEDKRKRLASLDSRFNGIDKKAVSIERRVDRIVGDQQTAFGRSESERSRSFESQLRRQNAEFGSMVEGLNRDSGEILGELRTNAEGILVEMKGHLDRTEKILGVTATENVAGAWMKEATRQAWVANILRAVAAIFAIAAVVIIVWFFQDFENAESSLANNVTFNVTRISVLLLLSGTAFLLFGQSNHHRDRERDARSIENQLKTFRPFIGELDEPIQHRLIQQASLRFFPGLGPERHDVDGDGSSTKTE
;
A
#
# COMPACT_ATOMS: atom_id res chain seq x y z
N MET A 1 -15.25 -51.48 -131.78
CA MET A 1 -16.61 -51.56 -131.20
C MET A 1 -16.74 -50.37 -130.28
N LEU A 2 -17.52 -49.35 -130.68
CA LEU A 2 -17.70 -48.13 -129.91
C LEU A 2 -18.67 -48.43 -128.77
N ILE A 3 -18.24 -48.23 -127.53
CA ILE A 3 -19.16 -48.16 -126.39
C ILE A 3 -20.14 -47.03 -126.70
N PRO A 4 -21.47 -47.24 -126.62
CA PRO A 4 -22.42 -46.17 -126.83
C PRO A 4 -22.05 -45.03 -125.90
N ILE A 5 -21.89 -43.81 -126.44
CA ILE A 5 -21.58 -42.61 -125.66
C ILE A 5 -22.54 -42.46 -124.47
N ALA A 6 -23.77 -42.96 -124.61
CA ALA A 6 -24.78 -43.06 -123.56
C ALA A 6 -24.30 -43.82 -122.29
N VAL A 7 -23.60 -44.96 -122.44
CA VAL A 7 -23.16 -45.77 -121.29
C VAL A 7 -21.96 -45.12 -120.57
N LEU A 8 -21.03 -44.52 -121.32
CA LEU A 8 -19.93 -43.75 -120.74
C LEU A 8 -20.44 -42.50 -120.02
N SER A 9 -21.46 -41.84 -120.57
CA SER A 9 -22.16 -40.72 -119.93
C SER A 9 -22.81 -41.16 -118.62
N GLU A 10 -23.49 -42.32 -118.60
CA GLU A 10 -24.20 -42.79 -117.41
C GLU A 10 -23.24 -43.17 -116.29
N ILE A 11 -22.11 -43.82 -116.62
CA ILE A 11 -21.05 -44.14 -115.65
C ILE A 11 -20.36 -42.86 -115.14
N THR A 12 -20.07 -41.89 -116.02
CA THR A 12 -19.45 -40.63 -115.58
C THR A 12 -20.40 -39.80 -114.73
N THR A 13 -21.71 -39.79 -115.02
CA THR A 13 -22.71 -39.17 -114.15
C THR A 13 -22.78 -39.89 -112.79
N TYR A 14 -22.78 -41.22 -112.77
CA TYR A 14 -22.82 -41.97 -111.51
C TYR A 14 -21.57 -41.76 -110.64
N VAL A 15 -20.39 -41.71 -111.27
CA VAL A 15 -19.12 -41.44 -110.58
C VAL A 15 -19.06 -39.99 -110.12
N HIS A 16 -19.57 -39.04 -110.91
CA HIS A 16 -19.64 -37.64 -110.53
C HIS A 16 -20.58 -37.41 -109.34
N ASP A 17 -21.78 -38.00 -109.38
CA ASP A 17 -22.77 -37.91 -108.30
C ASP A 17 -22.26 -38.60 -107.02
N ALA A 18 -21.54 -39.72 -107.16
CA ALA A 18 -20.90 -40.40 -106.04
C ALA A 18 -19.78 -39.53 -105.42
N ASN A 19 -18.92 -38.92 -106.23
CA ASN A 19 -17.87 -38.01 -105.73
C ASN A 19 -18.44 -36.76 -105.09
N GLN A 20 -19.46 -36.15 -105.69
CA GLN A 20 -20.11 -34.96 -105.13
C GLN A 20 -20.80 -35.27 -103.80
N SER A 21 -21.44 -36.45 -103.70
CA SER A 21 -22.00 -36.92 -102.43
C SER A 21 -20.92 -37.18 -101.36
N LEU A 22 -19.71 -37.57 -101.78
CA LEU A 22 -18.58 -37.80 -100.87
C LEU A 22 -17.99 -36.49 -100.36
N GLU A 23 -17.82 -35.49 -101.22
CA GLU A 23 -17.38 -34.14 -100.84
C GLU A 23 -18.42 -33.48 -99.91
N ASP A 24 -19.71 -33.58 -100.24
CA ASP A 24 -20.78 -33.06 -99.38
C ASP A 24 -20.82 -33.77 -98.02
N ALA A 25 -20.48 -35.07 -97.98
CA ALA A 25 -20.36 -35.80 -96.72
C ALA A 25 -19.14 -35.35 -95.91
N GLU A 26 -18.00 -35.11 -96.55
CA GLU A 26 -16.76 -34.63 -95.92
C GLU A 26 -16.94 -33.22 -95.34
N ASP A 27 -17.55 -32.31 -96.10
CA ASP A 27 -17.90 -30.95 -95.66
C ASP A 27 -18.88 -30.97 -94.49
N ARG A 28 -19.85 -31.88 -94.49
CA ARG A 28 -20.81 -32.02 -93.38
C ARG A 28 -20.18 -32.66 -92.14
N VAL A 29 -19.21 -33.55 -92.29
CA VAL A 29 -18.49 -34.16 -91.18
C VAL A 29 -17.52 -33.16 -90.53
N SER A 30 -16.91 -32.26 -91.30
CA SER A 30 -16.00 -31.24 -90.76
C SER A 30 -16.70 -30.14 -89.93
N GLN A 31 -18.00 -29.92 -90.16
CA GLN A 31 -18.76 -28.82 -89.53
C GLN A 31 -19.41 -29.16 -88.17
N PHE A 32 -19.41 -30.42 -87.70
CA PHE A 32 -20.13 -30.77 -86.47
C PHE A 32 -19.30 -31.60 -85.47
N PRO A 33 -18.98 -31.08 -84.26
CA PRO A 33 -18.08 -31.79 -83.34
C PRO A 33 -18.71 -32.99 -82.61
N THR A 34 -20.03 -33.20 -82.62
CA THR A 34 -20.63 -34.26 -81.77
C THR A 34 -22.11 -34.53 -82.08
N GLN A 35 -22.44 -35.28 -83.13
CA GLN A 35 -23.73 -35.99 -83.18
C GLN A 35 -23.57 -37.42 -83.72
N ARG A 36 -23.64 -38.35 -82.76
CA ARG A 36 -23.54 -39.81 -82.88
C ARG A 36 -24.47 -40.42 -83.93
N GLY A 37 -25.66 -39.86 -84.12
CA GLY A 37 -26.62 -40.34 -85.13
C GLY A 37 -26.19 -40.01 -86.56
N ILE A 38 -25.67 -38.80 -86.77
CA ILE A 38 -25.36 -38.32 -88.12
C ILE A 38 -24.13 -39.02 -88.70
N ALA A 39 -23.09 -39.27 -87.90
CA ALA A 39 -21.91 -39.98 -88.38
C ALA A 39 -22.20 -41.46 -88.71
N THR A 40 -23.05 -42.12 -87.93
CA THR A 40 -23.46 -43.51 -88.23
C THR A 40 -24.42 -43.59 -89.41
N ASP A 41 -25.31 -42.62 -89.57
CA ASP A 41 -26.19 -42.51 -90.74
C ASP A 41 -25.41 -42.19 -92.02
N ILE A 42 -24.40 -41.31 -91.96
CA ILE A 42 -23.51 -41.00 -93.11
C ILE A 42 -22.67 -42.22 -93.47
N LEU A 43 -22.06 -42.91 -92.51
CA LEU A 43 -21.28 -44.13 -92.79
C LEU A 43 -22.15 -45.25 -93.35
N ARG A 44 -23.41 -45.35 -92.90
CA ARG A 44 -24.39 -46.30 -93.45
C ARG A 44 -24.78 -45.93 -94.87
N ASP A 45 -25.07 -44.66 -95.17
CA ASP A 45 -25.40 -44.18 -96.52
C ASP A 45 -24.23 -44.38 -97.48
N ILE A 46 -22.98 -44.08 -97.06
CA ILE A 46 -21.78 -44.35 -97.84
C ILE A 46 -21.61 -45.86 -98.11
N SER A 47 -21.83 -46.71 -97.10
CA SER A 47 -21.76 -48.17 -97.27
C SER A 47 -22.84 -48.71 -98.20
N GLU A 48 -24.10 -48.27 -98.04
CA GLU A 48 -25.23 -48.68 -98.89
C GLU A 48 -25.01 -48.23 -100.35
N ARG A 49 -24.45 -47.02 -100.58
CA ARG A 49 -24.10 -46.53 -101.91
C ARG A 49 -22.90 -47.25 -102.52
N ALA A 50 -21.90 -47.58 -101.72
CA ALA A 50 -20.76 -48.38 -102.18
C ALA A 50 -21.19 -49.80 -102.59
N GLU A 51 -22.10 -50.42 -101.83
CA GLU A 51 -22.71 -51.71 -102.20
C GLU A 51 -23.57 -51.60 -103.48
N GLY A 52 -24.36 -50.53 -103.62
CA GLY A 52 -25.11 -50.25 -104.84
C GLY A 52 -24.21 -50.04 -106.06
N PHE A 53 -23.07 -49.37 -105.90
CA PHE A 53 -22.08 -49.20 -106.95
C PHE A 53 -21.41 -50.52 -107.33
N LEU A 54 -21.06 -51.37 -106.34
CA LEU A 54 -20.51 -52.70 -106.58
C LEU A 54 -21.49 -53.62 -107.34
N ASP A 55 -22.76 -53.62 -106.96
CA ASP A 55 -23.82 -54.39 -107.66
C ASP A 55 -24.03 -53.86 -109.08
N ALA A 56 -24.00 -52.54 -109.28
CA ALA A 56 -24.10 -51.93 -110.60
C ALA A 56 -22.91 -52.29 -111.52
N VAL A 57 -21.68 -52.26 -110.98
CA VAL A 57 -20.46 -52.67 -111.70
C VAL A 57 -20.47 -54.16 -111.99
N GLY A 58 -20.96 -55.00 -111.06
CA GLY A 58 -21.07 -56.44 -111.23
C GLY A 58 -22.11 -56.90 -112.27
N ARG A 59 -23.10 -56.05 -112.58
CA ARG A 59 -24.17 -56.34 -113.57
C ARG A 59 -23.83 -55.92 -114.99
N LEU A 60 -22.70 -55.27 -115.25
CA LEU A 60 -22.30 -54.86 -116.60
C LEU A 60 -21.80 -56.08 -117.42
N PRO A 61 -22.47 -56.44 -118.54
CA PRO A 61 -21.98 -57.49 -119.43
C PRO A 61 -20.86 -56.93 -120.31
N MET A 62 -19.62 -56.94 -119.82
CA MET A 62 -18.45 -56.55 -120.60
C MET A 62 -17.44 -57.69 -120.79
N PRO A 63 -17.06 -58.03 -122.03
CA PRO A 63 -15.85 -58.78 -122.32
C PRO A 63 -14.72 -57.77 -122.63
N LEU A 64 -14.01 -57.30 -121.60
CA LEU A 64 -12.80 -56.48 -121.78
C LEU A 64 -11.71 -56.86 -120.77
N THR A 65 -10.65 -57.47 -121.30
CA THR A 65 -9.35 -57.68 -120.66
C THR A 65 -8.69 -56.35 -120.29
N ARG A 66 -8.84 -55.90 -119.03
CA ARG A 66 -8.02 -54.87 -118.35
C ARG A 66 -8.01 -55.14 -116.84
N GLU A 67 -7.20 -56.11 -116.41
CA GLU A 67 -7.00 -56.51 -115.00
C GLU A 67 -6.56 -55.38 -114.02
N PRO A 68 -5.68 -54.42 -114.36
CA PRO A 68 -5.08 -53.56 -113.33
C PRO A 68 -6.00 -52.48 -112.74
N LEU A 69 -7.02 -52.03 -113.49
CA LEU A 69 -7.96 -51.00 -113.02
C LEU A 69 -9.03 -51.56 -112.07
N VAL A 70 -9.50 -52.77 -112.36
CA VAL A 70 -10.44 -53.48 -111.48
C VAL A 70 -9.75 -53.84 -110.17
N GLU A 71 -8.49 -54.27 -110.22
CA GLU A 71 -7.70 -54.60 -109.03
C GLU A 71 -7.41 -53.36 -108.16
N GLN A 72 -7.11 -52.21 -108.78
CA GLN A 72 -6.91 -50.94 -108.06
C GLN A 72 -8.19 -50.50 -107.33
N VAL A 73 -9.34 -50.47 -108.03
CA VAL A 73 -10.63 -50.10 -107.42
C VAL A 73 -11.01 -51.07 -106.30
N VAL A 74 -10.81 -52.37 -106.48
CA VAL A 74 -11.10 -53.38 -105.43
C VAL A 74 -10.17 -53.19 -104.23
N SER A 75 -8.89 -52.88 -104.44
CA SER A 75 -7.94 -52.65 -103.34
C SER A 75 -8.24 -51.37 -102.55
N GLU A 76 -8.60 -50.27 -103.22
CA GLU A 76 -9.01 -49.03 -102.56
C GLU A 76 -10.32 -49.23 -101.79
N LEU A 77 -11.29 -49.94 -102.37
CA LEU A 77 -12.54 -50.24 -101.69
C LEU A 77 -12.34 -51.14 -100.46
N THR A 78 -11.41 -52.10 -100.55
CA THR A 78 -11.04 -52.96 -99.43
C THR A 78 -10.38 -52.14 -98.32
N ARG A 79 -9.52 -51.20 -98.68
CA ARG A 79 -8.85 -50.29 -97.73
C ARG A 79 -9.83 -49.33 -97.07
N THR A 80 -10.75 -48.72 -97.83
CA THR A 80 -11.81 -47.87 -97.26
C THR A 80 -12.73 -48.67 -96.34
N ARG A 81 -13.07 -49.91 -96.70
CA ARG A 81 -13.84 -50.81 -95.83
C ARG A 81 -13.10 -51.10 -94.51
N GLU A 82 -11.80 -51.34 -94.58
CA GLU A 82 -10.95 -51.54 -93.41
C GLU A 82 -10.87 -50.28 -92.54
N ASP A 83 -10.66 -49.11 -93.14
CA ASP A 83 -10.62 -47.82 -92.44
C ASP A 83 -11.96 -47.49 -91.76
N ILE A 84 -13.09 -47.75 -92.43
CA ILE A 84 -14.43 -47.59 -91.85
C ILE A 84 -14.62 -48.57 -90.67
N SER A 85 -14.17 -49.82 -90.80
CA SER A 85 -14.23 -50.80 -89.71
C SER A 85 -13.37 -50.38 -88.51
N ASN A 86 -12.16 -49.89 -88.77
CA ASN A 86 -11.25 -49.38 -87.74
C ASN A 86 -11.81 -48.12 -87.07
N PHE A 87 -12.40 -47.20 -87.83
CA PHE A 87 -13.04 -45.99 -87.31
C PHE A 87 -14.28 -46.32 -86.46
N LYS A 88 -15.11 -47.28 -86.91
CA LYS A 88 -16.24 -47.78 -86.13
C LYS A 88 -15.76 -48.38 -84.80
N THR A 89 -14.72 -49.21 -84.83
CA THR A 89 -14.16 -49.81 -83.62
C THR A 89 -13.57 -48.74 -82.68
N ALA A 90 -12.87 -47.73 -83.22
CA ALA A 90 -12.32 -46.63 -82.44
C ALA A 90 -13.40 -45.74 -81.81
N THR A 91 -14.50 -45.47 -82.53
CA THR A 91 -15.64 -44.70 -82.01
C THR A 91 -16.41 -45.47 -80.94
N GLU A 92 -16.61 -46.77 -81.11
CA GLU A 92 -17.21 -47.65 -80.09
C GLU A 92 -16.32 -47.70 -78.83
N ALA A 93 -14.99 -47.85 -78.98
CA ALA A 93 -14.05 -47.83 -77.87
C ALA A 93 -14.03 -46.47 -77.13
N LEU A 94 -14.09 -45.35 -77.86
CA LEU A 94 -14.16 -44.01 -77.28
C LEU A 94 -15.47 -43.80 -76.51
N ASP A 95 -16.59 -44.30 -77.04
CA ASP A 95 -17.88 -44.24 -76.36
C ASP A 95 -17.90 -45.08 -75.09
N GLU A 96 -17.27 -46.25 -75.12
CA GLU A 96 -17.11 -47.08 -73.93
C GLU A 96 -16.21 -46.40 -72.88
N ASP A 97 -15.09 -45.79 -73.27
CA ASP A 97 -14.22 -45.01 -72.37
C ASP A 97 -14.98 -43.82 -71.75
N LYS A 98 -15.74 -43.07 -72.56
CA LYS A 98 -16.58 -41.96 -72.06
C LYS A 98 -17.61 -42.45 -71.06
N ARG A 99 -18.31 -43.55 -71.35
CA ARG A 99 -19.28 -44.16 -70.40
C ARG A 99 -18.60 -44.59 -69.11
N LYS A 100 -17.43 -45.23 -69.19
CA LYS A 100 -16.63 -45.62 -68.02
C LYS A 100 -16.20 -44.39 -67.20
N ARG A 101 -15.74 -43.31 -67.85
CA ARG A 101 -15.37 -42.05 -67.19
C ARG A 101 -16.57 -41.39 -66.51
N LEU A 102 -17.71 -41.29 -67.20
CA LEU A 102 -18.94 -40.72 -66.62
C LEU A 102 -19.42 -41.52 -65.41
N ALA A 103 -19.43 -42.86 -65.50
CA ALA A 103 -19.77 -43.73 -64.38
C ALA A 103 -18.78 -43.58 -63.21
N SER A 104 -17.48 -43.43 -63.50
CA SER A 104 -16.46 -43.19 -62.47
C SER A 104 -16.59 -41.82 -61.80
N LEU A 105 -16.97 -40.78 -62.56
CA LEU A 105 -17.23 -39.43 -62.05
C LEU A 105 -18.48 -39.41 -61.17
N ASP A 106 -19.56 -40.05 -61.61
CA ASP A 106 -20.79 -40.19 -60.83
C ASP A 106 -20.53 -40.90 -59.50
N SER A 107 -19.76 -42.00 -59.52
CA SER A 107 -19.32 -42.70 -58.31
C SER A 107 -18.49 -41.80 -57.38
N ARG A 108 -17.59 -40.97 -57.93
CA ARG A 108 -16.82 -39.99 -57.15
C ARG A 108 -17.70 -38.89 -56.57
N PHE A 109 -18.65 -38.35 -57.32
CA PHE A 109 -19.61 -37.35 -56.84
C PHE A 109 -20.46 -37.90 -55.70
N ASN A 110 -21.02 -39.10 -55.87
CA ASN A 110 -21.76 -39.80 -54.82
C ASN A 110 -20.88 -40.07 -53.57
N GLY A 111 -19.59 -40.34 -53.77
CA GLY A 111 -18.63 -40.48 -52.67
C GLY A 111 -18.34 -39.18 -51.93
N ILE A 112 -18.24 -38.06 -52.65
CA ILE A 112 -18.04 -36.72 -52.07
C ILE A 112 -19.29 -36.28 -51.31
N ASP A 113 -20.48 -36.47 -51.88
CA ASP A 113 -21.77 -36.13 -51.25
C ASP A 113 -21.95 -36.86 -49.91
N LYS A 114 -21.71 -38.17 -49.88
CA LYS A 114 -21.73 -38.96 -48.63
C LYS A 114 -20.72 -38.47 -47.60
N LYS A 115 -19.53 -38.02 -48.03
CA LYS A 115 -18.52 -37.45 -47.13
C LYS A 115 -18.96 -36.07 -46.61
N ALA A 116 -19.56 -35.23 -47.45
CA ALA A 116 -20.07 -33.92 -47.07
C ALA A 116 -21.14 -34.05 -45.97
N VAL A 117 -22.14 -34.91 -46.17
CA VAL A 117 -23.19 -35.20 -45.17
C VAL A 117 -22.60 -35.78 -43.88
N SER A 118 -21.58 -36.64 -43.99
CA SER A 118 -20.89 -37.19 -42.81
C SER A 118 -20.12 -36.12 -42.03
N ILE A 119 -19.48 -35.18 -42.73
CA ILE A 119 -18.77 -34.05 -42.11
C ILE A 119 -19.76 -33.11 -41.43
N GLU A 120 -20.87 -32.76 -42.07
CA GLU A 120 -21.93 -31.93 -41.50
C GLU A 120 -22.43 -32.50 -40.17
N ARG A 121 -22.80 -33.79 -40.14
CA ARG A 121 -23.23 -34.47 -38.90
C ARG A 121 -22.15 -34.49 -37.81
N ARG A 122 -20.87 -34.57 -38.19
CA ARG A 122 -19.74 -34.50 -37.24
C ARG A 122 -19.57 -33.09 -36.68
N VAL A 123 -19.69 -32.07 -37.53
CA VAL A 123 -19.64 -30.67 -37.12
C VAL A 123 -20.78 -30.37 -36.16
N ASP A 124 -22.01 -30.75 -36.49
CA ASP A 124 -23.18 -30.55 -35.61
C ASP A 124 -23.00 -31.20 -34.24
N ARG A 125 -22.47 -32.43 -34.22
CA ARG A 125 -22.16 -33.13 -32.96
C ARG A 125 -21.10 -32.41 -32.16
N ILE A 126 -20.00 -32.00 -32.80
CA ILE A 126 -18.91 -31.27 -32.11
C ILE A 126 -19.43 -29.95 -31.56
N VAL A 127 -20.25 -29.22 -32.32
CA VAL A 127 -20.85 -27.95 -31.87
C VAL A 127 -21.77 -28.20 -30.67
N GLY A 128 -22.63 -29.22 -30.71
CA GLY A 128 -23.51 -29.59 -29.60
C GLY A 128 -22.74 -30.02 -28.34
N ASP A 129 -21.67 -30.81 -28.51
CA ASP A 129 -20.80 -31.25 -27.42
C ASP A 129 -20.05 -30.06 -26.80
N GLN A 130 -19.53 -29.14 -27.62
CA GLN A 130 -18.85 -27.93 -27.17
C GLN A 130 -19.80 -26.99 -26.41
N GLN A 131 -21.01 -26.76 -26.91
CA GLN A 131 -22.02 -25.94 -26.21
C GLN A 131 -22.38 -26.55 -24.86
N THR A 132 -22.56 -27.88 -24.80
CA THR A 132 -22.87 -28.59 -23.56
C THR A 132 -21.71 -28.53 -22.57
N ALA A 133 -20.48 -28.76 -23.03
CA ALA A 133 -19.28 -28.70 -22.20
C ALA A 133 -19.05 -27.27 -21.66
N PHE A 134 -19.24 -26.26 -22.51
CA PHE A 134 -19.14 -24.86 -22.12
C PHE A 134 -20.19 -24.50 -21.05
N GLY A 135 -21.46 -24.86 -21.27
CA GLY A 135 -22.52 -24.60 -20.30
C GLY A 135 -22.29 -25.28 -18.95
N ARG A 136 -21.77 -26.51 -18.93
CA ARG A 136 -21.37 -27.20 -17.70
C ARG A 136 -20.20 -26.49 -17.00
N SER A 137 -19.16 -26.13 -17.73
CA SER A 137 -17.99 -25.43 -17.16
C SER A 137 -18.39 -24.07 -16.59
N GLU A 138 -19.25 -23.32 -17.27
CA GLU A 138 -19.69 -22.01 -16.81
C GLU A 138 -20.57 -22.12 -15.55
N SER A 139 -21.49 -23.10 -15.52
CA SER A 139 -22.28 -23.37 -14.32
C SER A 139 -21.42 -23.80 -13.13
N GLU A 140 -20.38 -24.60 -13.36
CA GLU A 140 -19.46 -25.04 -12.30
C GLU A 140 -18.60 -23.88 -11.78
N ARG A 141 -18.06 -23.04 -12.68
CA ARG A 141 -17.32 -21.83 -12.31
C ARG A 141 -18.19 -20.87 -11.51
N SER A 142 -19.42 -20.62 -11.95
CA SER A 142 -20.37 -19.75 -11.25
C SER A 142 -20.64 -20.25 -9.84
N ARG A 143 -20.92 -21.55 -9.66
CA ARG A 143 -21.13 -22.16 -8.32
C ARG A 143 -19.88 -22.08 -7.45
N SER A 144 -18.71 -22.38 -8.00
CA SER A 144 -17.43 -22.29 -7.28
C SER A 144 -17.16 -20.86 -6.83
N PHE A 145 -17.34 -19.88 -7.71
CA PHE A 145 -17.19 -18.47 -7.41
C PHE A 145 -18.17 -18.01 -6.30
N GLU A 146 -19.46 -18.34 -6.39
CA GLU A 146 -20.42 -18.01 -5.34
C GLU A 146 -20.04 -18.62 -3.99
N SER A 147 -19.58 -19.88 -3.98
CA SER A 147 -19.12 -20.54 -2.76
C SER A 147 -17.88 -19.88 -2.16
N GLN A 148 -16.93 -19.46 -3.00
CA GLN A 148 -15.73 -18.75 -2.56
C GLN A 148 -16.08 -17.38 -2.00
N LEU A 149 -16.99 -16.65 -2.66
CA LEU A 149 -17.46 -15.36 -2.19
C LEU A 149 -18.17 -15.47 -0.84
N ARG A 150 -18.99 -16.50 -0.64
CA ARG A 150 -19.62 -16.77 0.66
C ARG A 150 -18.59 -17.09 1.74
N ARG A 151 -17.57 -17.89 1.43
CA ARG A 151 -16.48 -18.20 2.37
C ARG A 151 -15.68 -16.95 2.74
N GLN A 152 -15.26 -16.17 1.75
CA GLN A 152 -14.53 -14.92 1.98
C GLN A 152 -15.35 -13.93 2.82
N ASN A 153 -16.64 -13.77 2.55
CA ASN A 153 -17.50 -12.90 3.35
C ASN A 153 -17.66 -13.39 4.79
N ALA A 154 -17.77 -14.71 5.00
CA ALA A 154 -17.85 -15.28 6.35
C ALA A 154 -16.53 -15.15 7.11
N GLU A 155 -15.39 -15.42 6.47
CA GLU A 155 -14.05 -15.24 7.04
C GLU A 155 -13.78 -13.77 7.38
N PHE A 156 -14.11 -12.85 6.46
CA PHE A 156 -13.98 -11.42 6.68
C PHE A 156 -14.88 -10.95 7.83
N GLY A 157 -16.14 -11.40 7.89
CA GLY A 157 -17.04 -11.10 8.99
C GLY A 157 -16.48 -11.56 10.34
N SER A 158 -15.99 -12.81 10.41
CA SER A 158 -15.36 -13.35 11.61
C SER A 158 -14.09 -12.58 12.00
N MET A 159 -13.29 -12.13 11.03
CA MET A 159 -12.10 -11.32 11.28
C MET A 159 -12.47 -9.94 11.85
N VAL A 160 -13.50 -9.30 11.32
CA VAL A 160 -14.00 -8.01 11.82
C VAL A 160 -14.57 -8.14 13.23
N GLU A 161 -15.34 -9.19 13.51
CA GLU A 161 -15.85 -9.48 14.86
C GLU A 161 -14.71 -9.76 15.85
N GLY A 162 -13.71 -10.54 15.45
CA GLY A 162 -12.50 -10.79 16.25
C GLY A 162 -11.74 -9.50 16.54
N LEU A 163 -11.48 -8.68 15.52
CA LEU A 163 -10.80 -7.39 15.67
C LEU A 163 -11.56 -6.42 16.58
N ASN A 164 -12.88 -6.38 16.50
CA ASN A 164 -13.71 -5.57 17.40
C ASN A 164 -13.64 -6.07 18.85
N ARG A 165 -13.64 -7.39 19.05
CA ARG A 165 -13.51 -8.00 20.38
C ARG A 165 -12.15 -7.67 21.01
N ASP A 166 -11.08 -7.89 20.25
CA ASP A 166 -9.71 -7.66 20.70
C ASP A 166 -9.44 -6.17 20.94
N SER A 167 -9.95 -5.29 20.07
CA SER A 167 -9.87 -3.85 20.28
C SER A 167 -10.61 -3.41 21.54
N GLY A 168 -11.79 -3.98 21.81
CA GLY A 168 -12.53 -3.74 23.04
C GLY A 168 -11.78 -4.19 24.30
N GLU A 169 -11.13 -5.35 24.23
CA GLU A 169 -10.31 -5.90 25.32
C GLU A 169 -9.08 -5.02 25.60
N ILE A 170 -8.33 -4.64 24.56
CA ILE A 170 -7.16 -3.75 24.66
C ILE A 170 -7.56 -2.37 25.20
N LEU A 171 -8.67 -1.78 24.71
CA LEU A 171 -9.15 -0.49 25.21
C LEU A 171 -9.61 -0.57 26.68
N GLY A 172 -10.22 -1.69 27.07
CA GLY A 172 -10.61 -1.96 28.46
C GLY A 172 -9.40 -2.08 29.39
N GLU A 173 -8.37 -2.82 28.97
CA GLU A 173 -7.12 -2.96 29.71
C GLU A 173 -6.37 -1.63 29.83
N LEU A 174 -6.26 -0.89 28.72
CA LEU A 174 -5.62 0.43 28.71
C LEU A 174 -6.33 1.41 29.64
N ARG A 175 -7.67 1.41 29.65
CA ARG A 175 -8.47 2.23 30.56
C ARG A 175 -8.21 1.86 32.02
N THR A 176 -8.21 0.56 32.34
CA THR A 176 -7.95 0.07 33.70
C THR A 176 -6.54 0.45 34.17
N ASN A 177 -5.54 0.31 33.30
CA ASN A 177 -4.17 0.71 33.59
C ASN A 177 -4.04 2.24 33.76
N ALA A 178 -4.70 3.03 32.92
CA ALA A 178 -4.71 4.49 33.06
C ALA A 178 -5.38 4.94 34.36
N GLU A 179 -6.50 4.34 34.74
CA GLU A 179 -7.17 4.59 36.02
C GLU A 179 -6.26 4.19 37.20
N GLY A 180 -5.56 3.06 37.11
CA GLY A 180 -4.58 2.61 38.10
C GLY A 180 -3.41 3.60 38.28
N ILE A 181 -2.80 4.03 37.17
CA ILE A 181 -1.73 5.03 37.18
C ILE A 181 -2.21 6.36 37.76
N LEU A 182 -3.43 6.81 37.44
CA LEU A 182 -3.98 8.04 38.01
C LEU A 182 -4.18 7.95 39.52
N VAL A 183 -4.62 6.80 40.03
CA VAL A 183 -4.72 6.55 41.48
C VAL A 183 -3.33 6.56 42.12
N GLU A 184 -2.35 5.91 41.51
CA GLU A 184 -0.98 5.87 42.01
C GLU A 184 -0.33 7.27 42.00
N MET A 185 -0.50 8.05 40.93
CA MET A 185 -0.02 9.43 40.84
C MET A 185 -0.65 10.33 41.90
N LYS A 186 -1.97 10.22 42.14
CA LYS A 186 -2.63 10.93 43.24
C LYS A 186 -2.05 10.53 44.60
N GLY A 187 -1.78 9.25 44.81
CA GLY A 187 -1.12 8.76 46.03
C GLY A 187 0.32 9.27 46.20
N HIS A 188 1.07 9.42 45.10
CA HIS A 188 2.40 10.05 45.15
C HIS A 188 2.33 11.55 45.44
N LEU A 189 1.32 12.25 44.90
CA LEU A 189 1.13 13.67 45.15
C LEU A 189 0.82 13.93 46.63
N ASP A 190 -0.10 13.16 47.22
CA ASP A 190 -0.43 13.24 48.67
C ASP A 190 0.79 12.92 49.56
N ARG A 191 1.58 11.89 49.21
CA ARG A 191 2.83 11.59 49.93
C ARG A 191 3.86 12.71 49.80
N THR A 192 4.00 13.28 48.61
CA THR A 192 4.95 14.36 48.34
C THR A 192 4.55 15.62 49.11
N GLU A 193 3.26 15.95 49.15
CA GLU A 193 2.73 17.08 49.93
C GLU A 193 2.98 16.91 51.43
N LYS A 194 2.77 15.70 51.97
CA LYS A 194 3.11 15.37 53.36
C LYS A 194 4.60 15.53 53.64
N ILE A 195 5.47 15.00 52.77
CA ILE A 195 6.93 15.10 52.94
C ILE A 195 7.37 16.57 52.87
N LEU A 196 6.95 17.32 51.85
CA LEU A 196 7.27 18.76 51.73
C LEU A 196 6.79 19.55 52.94
N GLY A 197 5.59 19.26 53.44
CA GLY A 197 5.03 19.91 54.63
C GLY A 197 5.87 19.68 55.89
N VAL A 198 6.39 18.46 56.08
CA VAL A 198 7.26 18.11 57.22
C VAL A 198 8.66 18.71 57.04
N THR A 199 9.28 18.51 55.88
CA THR A 199 10.66 18.97 55.61
C THR A 199 10.77 20.49 55.62
N ALA A 200 9.79 21.24 55.09
CA ALA A 200 9.81 22.70 55.12
C ALA A 200 9.75 23.22 56.57
N THR A 201 8.95 22.59 57.44
CA THR A 201 8.84 22.97 58.85
C THR A 201 10.12 22.68 59.62
N GLU A 202 10.71 21.49 59.42
CA GLU A 202 11.98 21.10 60.07
C GLU A 202 13.15 21.99 59.63
N ASN A 203 13.24 22.34 58.35
CA ASN A 203 14.30 23.21 57.85
C ASN A 203 14.23 24.62 58.43
N VAL A 204 13.03 25.22 58.50
CA VAL A 204 12.85 26.55 59.09
C VAL A 204 13.14 26.53 60.59
N ALA A 205 12.61 25.54 61.32
CA ALA A 205 12.89 25.39 62.76
C ALA A 205 14.39 25.15 63.02
N GLY A 206 15.05 24.34 62.19
CA GLY A 206 16.49 24.07 62.27
C GLY A 206 17.34 25.32 62.02
N ALA A 207 16.94 26.19 61.10
CA ALA A 207 17.62 27.47 60.86
C ALA A 207 17.59 28.38 62.10
N TRP A 208 16.43 28.49 62.76
CA TRP A 208 16.29 29.27 64.00
C TRP A 208 17.06 28.65 65.18
N MET A 209 17.10 27.32 65.28
CA MET A 209 17.94 26.61 66.27
C MET A 209 19.43 26.93 66.08
N LYS A 210 19.89 26.93 64.82
CA LYS A 210 21.29 27.26 64.48
C LYS A 210 21.61 28.71 64.81
N GLU A 211 20.68 29.63 64.56
CA GLU A 211 20.85 31.04 64.92
C GLU A 211 20.87 31.22 66.44
N ALA A 212 19.94 30.61 67.18
CA ALA A 212 19.91 30.66 68.64
C ALA A 212 21.21 30.13 69.27
N THR A 213 21.73 29.00 68.79
CA THR A 213 22.99 28.42 69.31
C THR A 213 24.19 29.31 69.01
N ARG A 214 24.25 29.92 67.81
CA ARG A 214 25.29 30.89 67.46
C ARG A 214 25.24 32.14 68.36
N GLN A 215 24.05 32.72 68.55
CA GLN A 215 23.86 33.90 69.40
C GLN A 215 24.22 33.63 70.87
N ALA A 216 23.86 32.45 71.39
CA ALA A 216 24.23 32.00 72.74
C ALA A 216 25.76 31.96 72.93
N TRP A 217 26.46 31.41 71.93
CA TRP A 217 27.90 31.27 71.96
C TRP A 217 28.60 32.63 71.91
N VAL A 218 28.18 33.54 71.02
CA VAL A 218 28.71 34.91 70.95
C VAL A 218 28.48 35.65 72.27
N ALA A 219 27.27 35.55 72.84
CA ALA A 219 26.97 36.18 74.12
C ALA A 219 27.87 35.69 75.26
N ASN A 220 28.17 34.38 75.30
CA ASN A 220 29.08 33.79 76.29
C ASN A 220 30.51 34.29 76.13
N ILE A 221 31.01 34.40 74.90
CA ILE A 221 32.34 34.94 74.63
C ILE A 221 32.42 36.40 75.07
N LEU A 222 31.44 37.23 74.70
CA LEU A 222 31.41 38.64 75.09
C LEU A 222 31.38 38.81 76.61
N ARG A 223 30.64 37.96 77.33
CA ARG A 223 30.64 37.94 78.81
C ARG A 223 32.00 37.54 79.39
N ALA A 224 32.63 36.51 78.83
CA ALA A 224 33.95 36.07 79.28
C ALA A 224 35.00 37.18 79.07
N VAL A 225 35.00 37.82 77.90
CA VAL A 225 35.89 38.94 77.58
C VAL A 225 35.59 40.15 78.48
N ALA A 226 34.32 40.50 78.67
CA ALA A 226 33.92 41.59 79.57
C ALA A 226 34.35 41.33 81.02
N ALA A 227 34.23 40.08 81.49
CA ALA A 227 34.70 39.67 82.81
C ALA A 227 36.22 39.81 82.95
N ILE A 228 37.00 39.45 81.93
CA ILE A 228 38.46 39.65 81.92
C ILE A 228 38.80 41.14 82.03
N PHE A 229 38.14 42.01 81.27
CA PHE A 229 38.34 43.47 81.36
C PHE A 229 37.94 44.03 82.73
N ALA A 230 36.84 43.55 83.31
CA ALA A 230 36.41 43.95 84.65
C ALA A 230 37.42 43.50 85.72
N ILE A 231 37.94 42.28 85.64
CA ILE A 231 38.98 41.77 86.55
C ILE A 231 40.27 42.60 86.40
N ALA A 232 40.69 42.88 85.16
CA ALA A 232 41.87 43.72 84.91
C ALA A 232 41.71 45.13 85.50
N ALA A 233 40.53 45.73 85.38
CA ALA A 233 40.20 47.01 86.01
C ALA A 233 40.33 46.94 87.54
N VAL A 234 39.81 45.88 88.18
CA VAL A 234 39.94 45.67 89.63
C VAL A 234 41.41 45.48 90.05
N VAL A 235 42.19 44.69 89.32
CA VAL A 235 43.63 44.50 89.59
C VAL A 235 44.39 45.82 89.52
N ILE A 236 44.09 46.67 88.52
CA ILE A 236 44.69 47.99 88.37
C ILE A 236 44.29 48.90 89.54
N ILE A 237 43.04 48.85 90.00
CA ILE A 237 42.60 49.59 91.20
C ILE A 237 43.36 49.12 92.45
N VAL A 238 43.49 47.81 92.66
CA VAL A 238 44.23 47.30 93.83
C VAL A 238 45.71 47.70 93.77
N TRP A 239 46.34 47.58 92.61
CA TRP A 239 47.71 48.04 92.38
C TRP A 239 47.87 49.55 92.60
N PHE A 240 46.85 50.34 92.21
CA PHE A 240 46.81 51.80 92.45
C PHE A 240 46.97 52.15 93.93
N PHE A 241 46.32 51.42 94.83
CA PHE A 241 46.35 51.70 96.26
C PHE A 241 47.64 51.23 96.98
N GLN A 242 48.40 50.29 96.42
CA GLN A 242 49.64 49.80 97.03
C GLN A 242 50.82 50.78 96.90
N ASP A 243 50.90 51.53 95.80
CA ASP A 243 51.99 52.50 95.58
C ASP A 243 51.82 53.80 96.38
N PHE A 244 50.64 54.06 96.95
CA PHE A 244 50.32 55.32 97.63
C PHE A 244 51.09 55.49 98.96
N GLU A 245 51.56 54.39 99.57
CA GLU A 245 52.32 54.42 100.83
C GLU A 245 53.82 54.79 100.66
N ASN A 246 54.37 54.75 99.44
CA ASN A 246 55.83 54.89 99.21
C ASN A 246 56.25 56.16 98.44
N ALA A 247 55.34 57.11 98.22
CA ALA A 247 55.55 58.20 97.27
C ALA A 247 56.09 59.52 97.90
N GLU A 248 57.42 59.64 98.03
CA GLU A 248 58.15 60.92 98.26
C GLU A 248 58.27 61.77 96.97
N SER A 249 57.24 61.78 96.12
CA SER A 249 57.30 62.36 94.76
C SER A 249 56.64 63.75 94.67
N SER A 250 57.24 64.62 93.86
CA SER A 250 56.76 65.98 93.57
C SER A 250 55.31 65.99 93.04
N LEU A 251 54.54 67.02 93.41
CA LEU A 251 53.12 67.21 93.06
C LEU A 251 52.82 67.04 91.56
N ALA A 252 53.73 67.46 90.68
CA ALA A 252 53.58 67.37 89.22
C ALA A 252 53.65 65.93 88.67
N ASN A 253 54.49 65.07 89.25
CA ASN A 253 54.61 63.67 88.84
C ASN A 253 53.36 62.86 89.26
N ASN A 254 52.79 63.17 90.43
CA ASN A 254 51.61 62.49 90.95
C ASN A 254 50.35 62.79 90.10
N VAL A 255 50.14 64.03 89.64
CA VAL A 255 48.98 64.37 88.82
C VAL A 255 49.01 63.65 87.47
N THR A 256 50.14 63.71 86.76
CA THR A 256 50.31 63.09 85.43
C THR A 256 50.12 61.56 85.50
N PHE A 257 50.66 60.95 86.54
CA PHE A 257 50.56 59.51 86.77
C PHE A 257 49.12 59.07 87.09
N ASN A 258 48.40 59.84 87.91
CA ASN A 258 47.00 59.54 88.26
C ASN A 258 46.03 59.72 87.08
N VAL A 259 46.21 60.75 86.25
CA VAL A 259 45.36 60.99 85.07
C VAL A 259 45.47 59.85 84.06
N THR A 260 46.68 59.33 83.84
CA THR A 260 46.90 58.20 82.92
C THR A 260 46.20 56.94 83.43
N ARG A 261 46.29 56.66 84.74
CA ARG A 261 45.65 55.49 85.36
C ARG A 261 44.11 55.59 85.35
N ILE A 262 43.54 56.76 85.64
CA ILE A 262 42.08 56.98 85.55
C ILE A 262 41.60 56.80 84.11
N SER A 263 42.36 57.28 83.13
CA SER A 263 42.03 57.11 81.71
C SER A 263 42.02 55.64 81.28
N VAL A 264 43.02 54.86 81.72
CA VAL A 264 43.08 53.41 81.50
C VAL A 264 41.90 52.71 82.18
N LEU A 265 41.59 53.07 83.43
CA LEU A 265 40.46 52.49 84.15
C LEU A 265 39.13 52.76 83.44
N LEU A 266 38.86 54.01 83.05
CA LEU A 266 37.66 54.38 82.31
C LEU A 266 37.58 53.64 80.97
N LEU A 267 38.70 53.46 80.28
CA LEU A 267 38.75 52.72 79.03
C LEU A 267 38.39 51.23 79.25
N LEU A 268 38.97 50.59 80.27
CA LEU A 268 38.71 49.18 80.59
C LEU A 268 37.26 48.97 81.08
N SER A 269 36.78 49.82 82.00
CA SER A 269 35.42 49.76 82.52
C SER A 269 34.38 50.09 81.46
N GLY A 270 34.63 51.11 80.62
CA GLY A 270 33.77 51.48 79.49
C GLY A 270 33.68 50.36 78.46
N THR A 271 34.82 49.73 78.12
CA THR A 271 34.86 48.59 77.20
C THR A 271 34.10 47.39 77.78
N ALA A 272 34.31 47.06 79.06
CA ALA A 272 33.59 46.00 79.74
C ALA A 272 32.07 46.24 79.73
N PHE A 273 31.63 47.47 80.02
CA PHE A 273 30.21 47.84 80.01
C PHE A 273 29.57 47.68 78.62
N LEU A 274 30.25 48.15 77.56
CA LEU A 274 29.78 47.98 76.19
C LEU A 274 29.67 46.50 75.81
N LEU A 275 30.67 45.68 76.16
CA LEU A 275 30.65 44.25 75.89
C LEU A 275 29.53 43.52 76.65
N PHE A 276 29.23 43.92 77.90
CA PHE A 276 28.07 43.41 78.63
C PHE A 276 26.75 43.79 77.97
N GLY A 277 26.61 45.04 77.51
CA GLY A 277 25.43 45.50 76.76
C GLY A 277 25.22 44.68 75.47
N GLN A 278 26.28 44.51 74.68
CA GLN A 278 26.23 43.69 73.47
C GLN A 278 25.93 42.22 73.78
N SER A 279 26.51 41.65 74.83
CA SER A 279 26.21 40.28 75.26
C SER A 279 24.73 40.10 75.61
N ASN A 280 24.11 41.05 76.31
CA ASN A 280 22.68 40.99 76.63
C ASN A 280 21.82 41.08 75.37
N HIS A 281 22.18 41.94 74.43
CA HIS A 281 21.49 42.02 73.12
C HIS A 281 21.54 40.68 72.37
N HIS A 282 22.68 40.00 72.37
CA HIS A 282 22.81 38.66 71.80
C HIS A 282 22.00 37.60 72.55
N ARG A 283 21.83 37.72 73.88
CA ARG A 283 20.95 36.83 74.67
C ARG A 283 19.47 37.05 74.39
N ASP A 284 19.05 38.28 74.16
CA ASP A 284 17.67 38.57 73.81
C ASP A 284 17.35 38.00 72.42
N ARG A 285 18.26 38.18 71.44
CA ARG A 285 18.15 37.53 70.13
C ARG A 285 18.12 35.99 70.20
N GLU A 286 18.92 35.38 71.08
CA GLU A 286 18.85 33.94 71.32
C GLU A 286 17.48 33.52 71.85
N ARG A 287 16.94 34.25 72.84
CA ARG A 287 15.62 33.95 73.43
C ARG A 287 14.51 34.06 72.40
N ASP A 288 14.56 35.11 71.57
CA ASP A 288 13.60 35.32 70.49
C ASP A 288 13.68 34.19 69.46
N ALA A 289 14.90 33.84 69.00
CA ALA A 289 15.12 32.74 68.07
C ALA A 289 14.65 31.38 68.62
N ARG A 290 14.93 31.07 69.90
CA ARG A 290 14.43 29.85 70.56
C ARG A 290 12.92 29.85 70.72
N SER A 291 12.33 31.01 71.03
CA SER A 291 10.88 31.15 71.13
C SER A 291 10.22 30.87 69.79
N ILE A 292 10.76 31.42 68.71
CA ILE A 292 10.29 31.16 67.34
C ILE A 292 10.48 29.69 66.96
N GLU A 293 11.65 29.11 67.23
CA GLU A 293 11.91 27.68 67.02
C GLU A 293 10.86 26.81 67.73
N ASN A 294 10.62 27.08 69.02
CA ASN A 294 9.66 26.32 69.81
C ASN A 294 8.24 26.51 69.30
N GLN A 295 7.86 27.74 68.95
CA GLN A 295 6.56 28.03 68.33
C GLN A 295 6.40 27.23 67.04
N LEU A 296 7.39 27.22 66.14
CA LEU A 296 7.33 26.45 64.88
C LEU A 296 7.23 24.94 65.12
N LYS A 297 8.01 24.39 66.07
CA LYS A 297 7.98 22.96 66.42
C LYS A 297 6.66 22.52 67.06
N THR A 298 6.07 23.38 67.90
CA THR A 298 4.82 23.08 68.61
C THR A 298 3.58 23.38 67.78
N PHE A 299 3.67 24.33 66.85
CA PHE A 299 2.53 24.80 66.05
C PHE A 299 1.84 23.68 65.27
N ARG A 300 2.60 22.84 64.54
CA ARG A 300 2.06 21.73 63.75
C ARG A 300 1.29 20.70 64.58
N PRO A 301 1.83 20.16 65.70
CA PRO A 301 1.07 19.31 66.62
C PRO A 301 -0.21 19.96 67.14
N PHE A 302 -0.15 21.25 67.51
CA PHE A 302 -1.32 21.95 68.07
C PHE A 302 -2.45 22.16 67.07
N ILE A 303 -2.14 22.39 65.79
CA ILE A 303 -3.18 22.56 64.77
C ILE A 303 -3.69 21.24 64.18
N GLY A 304 -2.97 20.13 64.39
CA GLY A 304 -3.28 18.85 63.76
C GLY A 304 -4.63 18.24 64.12
N GLU A 305 -5.23 18.65 65.24
CA GLU A 305 -6.56 18.20 65.70
C GLU A 305 -7.73 19.05 65.15
N LEU A 306 -7.44 20.19 64.51
CA LEU A 306 -8.47 21.08 63.96
C LEU A 306 -8.94 20.66 62.57
N ASP A 307 -10.09 21.16 62.13
CA ASP A 307 -10.56 20.96 60.76
C ASP A 307 -9.60 21.61 59.74
N GLU A 308 -9.37 20.92 58.62
CA GLU A 308 -8.48 21.31 57.52
C GLU A 308 -8.60 22.78 57.06
N PRO A 309 -9.80 23.35 56.84
CA PRO A 309 -9.93 24.77 56.47
C PRO A 309 -9.44 25.73 57.55
N ILE A 310 -9.56 25.36 58.83
CA ILE A 310 -9.08 26.16 59.95
C ILE A 310 -7.55 26.04 60.04
N GLN A 311 -7.01 24.84 59.84
CA GLN A 311 -5.55 24.64 59.80
C GLN A 311 -4.89 25.52 58.73
N HIS A 312 -5.41 25.53 57.50
CA HIS A 312 -4.87 26.37 56.42
C HIS A 312 -4.87 27.86 56.77
N ARG A 313 -5.96 28.36 57.37
CA ARG A 313 -6.05 29.76 57.80
C ARG A 313 -5.01 30.09 58.88
N LEU A 314 -4.84 29.22 59.86
CA LEU A 314 -3.86 29.41 60.93
C LEU A 314 -2.43 29.35 60.40
N ILE A 315 -2.13 28.42 59.48
CA ILE A 315 -0.83 28.34 58.79
C ILE A 315 -0.56 29.65 58.05
N GLN A 316 -1.53 30.16 57.29
CA GLN A 316 -1.38 31.43 56.56
C GLN A 316 -1.08 32.60 57.51
N GLN A 317 -1.80 32.72 58.63
CA GLN A 317 -1.54 33.76 59.62
C GLN A 317 -0.15 33.61 60.27
N ALA A 318 0.25 32.38 60.60
CA ALA A 318 1.58 32.11 61.13
C ALA A 318 2.68 32.48 60.11
N SER A 319 2.50 32.11 58.85
CA SER A 319 3.43 32.47 57.76
C SER A 319 3.59 33.98 57.62
N LEU A 320 2.50 34.75 57.64
CA LEU A 320 2.54 36.21 57.59
C LEU A 320 3.25 36.83 58.80
N ARG A 321 3.10 36.22 59.98
CA ARG A 321 3.76 36.67 61.21
C ARG A 321 5.27 36.42 61.22
N PHE A 322 5.71 35.24 60.78
CA PHE A 322 7.12 34.85 60.81
C PHE A 322 7.90 35.34 59.57
N PHE A 323 7.22 35.64 58.47
CA PHE A 323 7.80 36.09 57.20
C PHE A 323 7.09 37.34 56.68
N PRO A 324 7.37 38.51 57.27
CA PRO A 324 6.65 39.77 56.94
C PRO A 324 6.81 40.25 55.49
N GLY A 325 7.61 39.60 54.65
CA GLY A 325 7.74 39.88 53.20
C GLY A 325 6.85 39.02 52.29
N LEU A 326 6.04 38.11 52.84
CA LEU A 326 5.13 37.23 52.07
C LEU A 326 3.68 37.72 52.05
N GLY A 327 3.40 38.90 52.61
CA GLY A 327 2.07 39.51 52.52
C GLY A 327 1.75 39.92 51.09
N PRO A 328 0.46 39.94 50.69
CA PRO A 328 0.08 40.58 49.42
C PRO A 328 0.66 41.99 49.44
N GLU A 329 1.46 42.35 48.44
CA GLU A 329 1.94 43.72 48.25
C GLU A 329 0.72 44.64 48.42
N ARG A 330 0.76 45.46 49.47
CA ARG A 330 -0.15 46.59 49.55
C ARG A 330 0.23 47.49 48.38
N HIS A 331 -0.51 47.37 47.28
CA HIS A 331 -0.64 48.42 46.29
C HIS A 331 -1.30 49.61 46.97
N ASP A 332 -0.51 50.37 47.72
CA ASP A 332 -0.94 51.65 48.26
C ASP A 332 -0.99 52.61 47.06
N VAL A 333 -2.21 52.83 46.58
CA VAL A 333 -2.55 53.85 45.59
C VAL A 333 -2.45 55.21 46.30
N ASP A 334 -1.24 55.76 46.38
CA ASP A 334 -1.03 57.14 46.80
C ASP A 334 -1.41 58.07 45.64
N GLY A 335 -2.72 58.33 45.53
CA GLY A 335 -3.25 59.46 44.78
C GLY A 335 -3.06 60.75 45.57
N ASP A 336 -1.88 61.37 45.44
CA ASP A 336 -1.63 62.76 45.81
C ASP A 336 -2.48 63.69 44.95
N GLY A 337 -3.64 64.06 45.49
CA GLY A 337 -4.49 65.13 44.99
C GLY A 337 -4.51 66.28 45.97
N SER A 338 -3.37 66.93 46.23
CA SER A 338 -3.35 68.24 46.89
C SER A 338 -3.01 69.36 45.89
N SER A 339 -4.06 69.86 45.21
CA SER A 339 -3.98 71.10 44.45
C SER A 339 -3.87 72.29 45.41
N THR A 340 -2.69 72.89 45.49
CA THR A 340 -2.49 74.24 46.02
C THR A 340 -3.06 75.25 45.02
N LYS A 341 -4.15 75.94 45.40
CA LYS A 341 -4.58 77.19 44.76
C LYS A 341 -3.81 78.34 45.41
N THR A 342 -2.94 78.99 44.63
CA THR A 342 -2.47 80.36 44.88
C THR A 342 -3.41 81.33 44.17
N GLU A 343 -3.97 82.27 44.95
CA GLU A 343 -4.38 83.59 44.46
C GLU A 343 -3.15 84.49 44.27
#